data_AF-A0A1M5K006-F1
#
_entry.id   AF-A0A1M5K006-F1
#
_cell.length_a   1.000
_cell.length_b   1.000
_cell.length_c   1.000
_cell.angle_alpha   90.00
_cell.angle_beta   90.00
_cell.angle_gamma   90.00
#
_symmetry.space_group_name_H-M   'P 1'
#
loop_
_entity.id
_entity.type
_entity.pdbx_description
1 polymer ?
#
loop_
_entity_poly.entity_id
_entity_poly.type
_entity_poly.pdbx_seq_one_letter_code
_entity_poly.pdbx_strand_id
1 'polypeptide(L)'
;MRVSSLGIVVVTFLIAAVVGRVAAFPVNGDQTVLPAGTELNEDALNTPREVFHSETLHGRKSYLINLGDLLFSSPSILGGVARQAGLRCSTCHVNGAGNPKLYIPKMSTRPGNFDTTGPLFNPKADNQVLDPVRIPSLRGARLLAPYGIDGRTASLRDFVRNVIVNEFAGPEPSSATVEAIVAYINDIDFLPNPNLGPAGRLTPVAMESERRGEALFVKPFPNDPNMSCATCHVPSGAFVDHRQHDVGSGGLFKTPTLMNADYNAPYFHDGRYDTYEQVVAHFDRVFGLGYSDQNRQDLVDYLNAIGNGMQPYQYEDTPSTLKEVNDFALVLGAAITANDKDVVALAVDTIGNELRELTEFYPDRKDTSVSGGENVRALARQALKEQVLTLRRIDIAVGAGRLADAATDYEAYRERMVVAVPTLMNNAEQWSLFTRTVHDAHYAALRQTMLARRAGQ
;
A
#
# COMPACT_ATOMS: atom_id res chain seq x y z
N MET A 1 21.21 -68.33 -37.26
CA MET A 1 21.66 -66.93 -37.46
C MET A 1 20.65 -66.02 -36.77
N ARG A 2 21.17 -65.04 -36.00
CA ARG A 2 20.46 -64.31 -34.94
C ARG A 2 19.42 -63.33 -35.46
N VAL A 3 18.29 -63.29 -34.77
CA VAL A 3 17.25 -62.25 -34.86
C VAL A 3 17.74 -61.02 -34.09
N SER A 4 17.87 -59.89 -34.77
CA SER A 4 18.30 -58.62 -34.20
C SER A 4 17.08 -57.80 -33.79
N SER A 5 16.83 -57.72 -32.48
CA SER A 5 15.86 -56.81 -31.87
C SER A 5 16.43 -55.39 -31.84
N LEU A 6 15.85 -54.49 -32.64
CA LEU A 6 16.11 -53.05 -32.53
C LEU A 6 15.33 -52.51 -31.32
N GLY A 7 16.06 -52.14 -30.26
CA GLY A 7 15.51 -51.41 -29.12
C GLY A 7 15.20 -49.97 -29.51
N ILE A 8 13.93 -49.57 -29.36
CA ILE A 8 13.49 -48.18 -29.44
C ILE A 8 13.94 -47.49 -28.15
N VAL A 9 14.92 -46.59 -28.25
CA VAL A 9 15.31 -45.68 -27.18
C VAL A 9 14.28 -44.57 -27.13
N VAL A 10 13.37 -44.62 -26.15
CA VAL A 10 12.50 -43.49 -25.81
C VAL A 10 13.36 -42.47 -25.07
N VAL A 11 13.79 -41.42 -25.78
CA VAL A 11 14.44 -40.26 -25.19
C VAL A 11 13.35 -39.39 -24.56
N THR A 12 13.18 -39.51 -23.25
CA THR A 12 12.33 -38.63 -22.46
C THR A 12 13.01 -37.25 -22.37
N PHE A 13 12.54 -36.28 -23.16
CA PHE A 13 12.88 -34.88 -22.96
C PHE A 13 12.23 -34.38 -21.67
N LEU A 14 13.01 -34.39 -20.58
CA LEU A 14 12.72 -33.60 -19.38
C LEU A 14 12.87 -32.12 -19.74
N ILE A 15 11.77 -31.48 -20.12
CA ILE A 15 11.68 -30.02 -20.11
C ILE A 15 11.69 -29.62 -18.63
N ALA A 16 12.86 -29.25 -18.14
CA ALA A 16 13.00 -28.59 -16.85
C ALA A 16 12.27 -27.24 -16.93
N ALA A 17 11.03 -27.21 -16.46
CA ALA A 17 10.36 -25.96 -16.15
C ALA A 17 11.21 -25.25 -15.08
N VAL A 18 11.85 -24.15 -15.45
CA VAL A 18 12.52 -23.24 -14.52
C VAL A 18 11.41 -22.63 -13.66
N VAL A 19 11.10 -23.29 -12.55
CA VAL A 19 10.29 -22.71 -11.48
C VAL A 19 11.16 -21.65 -10.82
N GLY A 20 10.99 -20.40 -11.22
CA GLY A 20 11.50 -19.27 -10.45
C GLY A 20 10.92 -19.35 -9.04
N ARG A 21 11.77 -19.60 -8.05
CA ARG A 21 11.39 -19.52 -6.64
C ARG A 21 11.13 -18.05 -6.32
N VAL A 22 9.86 -17.66 -6.21
CA VAL A 22 9.49 -16.40 -5.56
C VAL A 22 9.67 -16.64 -4.06
N ALA A 23 10.84 -16.28 -3.54
CA ALA A 23 11.09 -16.21 -2.11
C ALA A 23 10.77 -14.78 -1.67
N ALA A 24 9.66 -14.61 -0.96
CA ALA A 24 9.40 -13.40 -0.18
C ALA A 24 10.08 -13.63 1.17
N PHE A 25 11.26 -13.04 1.40
CA PHE A 25 11.91 -12.83 2.71
C PHE A 25 13.25 -12.08 2.53
N PRO A 26 13.72 -11.38 3.57
CA PRO A 26 13.91 -9.92 3.58
C PRO A 26 14.87 -9.41 2.51
N VAL A 27 14.70 -8.14 2.14
CA VAL A 27 15.53 -7.41 1.17
C VAL A 27 16.97 -7.20 1.66
N ASN A 28 17.76 -8.27 1.74
CA ASN A 28 19.21 -8.27 1.89
C ASN A 28 19.84 -9.65 1.65
N GLY A 29 20.60 -9.76 0.55
CA GLY A 29 21.55 -10.84 0.27
C GLY A 29 21.30 -11.49 -1.10
N ASP A 30 22.14 -11.14 -2.07
CA ASP A 30 22.49 -11.81 -3.34
C ASP A 30 21.36 -12.26 -4.30
N GLN A 31 20.08 -12.13 -3.90
CA GLN A 31 18.89 -12.62 -4.61
C GLN A 31 17.76 -11.59 -4.69
N THR A 32 17.95 -10.38 -4.16
CA THR A 32 16.97 -9.29 -4.28
C THR A 32 17.45 -8.29 -5.32
N VAL A 33 16.54 -7.86 -6.19
CA VAL A 33 16.82 -6.82 -7.20
C VAL A 33 16.86 -5.41 -6.58
N LEU A 34 16.36 -5.26 -5.35
CA LEU A 34 16.42 -4.02 -4.59
C LEU A 34 17.73 -3.91 -3.78
N PRO A 35 18.23 -2.68 -3.55
CA PRO A 35 19.46 -2.45 -2.80
C PRO A 35 19.43 -3.02 -1.39
N ALA A 36 20.60 -3.46 -0.95
CA ALA A 36 20.81 -3.95 0.40
C ALA A 36 20.50 -2.85 1.44
N GLY A 37 19.57 -3.13 2.36
CA GLY A 37 19.12 -2.20 3.40
C GLY A 37 17.77 -1.55 3.11
N THR A 38 17.09 -2.01 2.07
CA THR A 38 15.70 -1.64 1.81
C THR A 38 14.77 -2.12 2.93
N GLU A 39 13.80 -1.28 3.29
CA GLU A 39 12.72 -1.56 4.24
C GLU A 39 11.39 -1.21 3.56
N LEU A 40 10.45 -2.16 3.53
CA LEU A 40 9.15 -2.03 2.87
C LEU A 40 7.97 -2.10 3.85
N ASN A 41 8.23 -2.07 5.16
CA ASN A 41 7.25 -2.24 6.25
C ASN A 41 6.83 -3.71 6.50
N GLU A 42 7.76 -4.66 6.34
CA GLU A 42 7.48 -6.10 6.37
C GLU A 42 6.99 -6.62 7.75
N ASP A 43 7.27 -5.89 8.84
CA ASP A 43 6.97 -6.30 10.23
C ASP A 43 5.79 -5.56 10.89
N ALA A 44 4.94 -4.86 10.11
CA ALA A 44 3.81 -4.13 10.68
C ALA A 44 2.55 -4.99 10.82
N LEU A 45 2.11 -5.20 12.07
CA LEU A 45 0.80 -5.79 12.39
C LEU A 45 -0.32 -4.77 12.54
N ASN A 46 0.01 -3.49 12.73
CA ASN A 46 -0.98 -2.42 12.74
C ASN A 46 -0.86 -1.69 11.41
N THR A 47 -1.82 -1.91 10.52
CA THR A 47 -1.87 -1.28 9.20
C THR A 47 -2.86 -0.13 9.20
N PRO A 48 -2.68 0.90 8.36
CA PRO A 48 -3.67 1.95 8.19
C PRO A 48 -5.02 1.35 7.82
N ARG A 49 -6.11 1.89 8.39
CA ARG A 49 -7.46 1.46 8.02
C ARG A 49 -7.91 2.14 6.73
N GLU A 50 -8.52 1.37 5.84
CA GLU A 50 -9.23 1.89 4.66
C GLU A 50 -10.70 2.12 4.97
N VAL A 51 -11.25 3.19 4.40
CA VAL A 51 -12.68 3.47 4.45
C VAL A 51 -13.11 3.77 3.03
N PHE A 52 -14.07 2.99 2.53
CA PHE A 52 -14.58 3.15 1.18
C PHE A 52 -15.90 3.93 1.18
N HIS A 53 -15.99 4.91 0.27
CA HIS A 53 -17.18 5.72 0.07
C HIS A 53 -18.39 4.85 -0.35
N SER A 54 -18.16 3.93 -1.28
CA SER A 54 -19.18 2.98 -1.76
C SER A 54 -19.70 2.04 -0.67
N GLU A 55 -18.84 1.55 0.22
CA GLU A 55 -19.26 0.71 1.35
C GLU A 55 -20.09 1.51 2.35
N THR A 56 -19.73 2.76 2.62
CA THR A 56 -20.47 3.65 3.53
C THR A 56 -21.87 3.98 2.99
N LEU A 57 -22.01 4.19 1.68
CA LEU A 57 -23.30 4.57 1.07
C LEU A 57 -24.16 3.38 0.59
N HIS A 58 -23.54 2.29 0.16
CA HIS A 58 -24.20 1.19 -0.55
C HIS A 58 -23.93 -0.19 0.08
N GLY A 59 -23.09 -0.26 1.11
CA GLY A 59 -22.75 -1.51 1.82
C GLY A 59 -21.83 -2.45 1.06
N ARG A 60 -21.35 -2.08 -0.14
CA ARG A 60 -20.39 -2.89 -0.94
C ARG A 60 -19.70 -2.08 -2.03
N LYS A 61 -18.47 -2.49 -2.38
CA LYS A 61 -17.72 -2.04 -3.55
C LYS A 61 -18.34 -2.56 -4.87
N SER A 62 -18.17 -1.81 -5.95
CA SER A 62 -18.53 -2.26 -7.30
C SER A 62 -17.45 -3.17 -7.89
N TYR A 63 -17.77 -3.91 -8.96
CA TYR A 63 -16.78 -4.71 -9.70
C TYR A 63 -15.57 -3.85 -10.14
N LEU A 64 -15.81 -2.64 -10.63
CA LEU A 64 -14.75 -1.75 -11.11
C LEU A 64 -13.80 -1.33 -9.99
N ILE A 65 -14.34 -1.09 -8.79
CA ILE A 65 -13.54 -0.74 -7.60
C ILE A 65 -12.72 -1.95 -7.16
N ASN A 66 -13.31 -3.15 -7.08
CA ASN A 66 -12.57 -4.38 -6.72
C ASN A 66 -11.50 -4.73 -7.75
N LEU A 67 -11.74 -4.49 -9.05
CA LEU A 67 -10.72 -4.66 -10.08
C LEU A 67 -9.58 -3.65 -9.91
N GLY A 68 -9.91 -2.40 -9.54
CA GLY A 68 -8.92 -1.36 -9.26
C GLY A 68 -8.03 -1.71 -8.07
N ASP A 69 -8.63 -2.20 -7.00
CA ASP A 69 -7.96 -2.71 -5.80
C ASP A 69 -7.01 -3.87 -6.14
N LEU A 70 -7.51 -4.85 -6.91
CA LEU A 70 -6.72 -5.99 -7.38
C LEU A 70 -5.53 -5.58 -8.25
N LEU A 71 -5.71 -4.57 -9.11
CA LEU A 71 -4.63 -3.98 -9.91
C LEU A 71 -3.63 -3.22 -9.03
N PHE A 72 -4.10 -2.50 -8.02
CA PHE A 72 -3.30 -1.73 -7.08
C PHE A 72 -2.39 -2.63 -6.22
N SER A 73 -2.90 -3.82 -5.88
CA SER A 73 -2.17 -4.90 -5.20
C SER A 73 -1.43 -5.84 -6.16
N SER A 74 -1.35 -5.55 -7.46
CA SER A 74 -0.62 -6.40 -8.42
C SER A 74 0.74 -5.82 -8.80
N PRO A 75 1.84 -6.60 -8.73
CA PRO A 75 3.14 -6.16 -9.25
C PRO A 75 3.17 -6.12 -10.79
N SER A 76 2.18 -6.74 -11.45
CA SER A 76 2.14 -6.86 -12.91
C SER A 76 1.94 -5.52 -13.63
N ILE A 77 1.37 -4.52 -12.93
CA ILE A 77 1.13 -3.18 -13.45
C ILE A 77 2.42 -2.36 -13.56
N LEU A 78 3.43 -2.68 -12.75
CA LEU A 78 4.74 -2.03 -12.77
C LEU A 78 5.70 -2.74 -13.73
N GLY A 79 6.83 -2.10 -14.03
CA GLY A 79 7.86 -2.63 -14.92
C GLY A 79 9.19 -2.91 -14.23
N GLY A 80 10.12 -3.42 -15.04
CA GLY A 80 11.55 -3.52 -14.70
C GLY A 80 11.84 -4.11 -13.32
N VAL A 81 12.69 -3.39 -12.58
CA VAL A 81 13.14 -3.77 -11.23
C VAL A 81 11.97 -3.78 -10.23
N ALA A 82 11.01 -2.87 -10.36
CA ALA A 82 9.87 -2.79 -9.43
C ALA A 82 9.01 -4.06 -9.48
N ARG A 83 8.64 -4.50 -10.69
CA ARG A 83 7.90 -5.76 -10.88
C ARG A 83 8.71 -6.98 -10.42
N GLN A 84 10.01 -7.03 -10.73
CA GLN A 84 10.89 -8.12 -10.29
C GLN A 84 11.03 -8.18 -8.76
N ALA A 85 10.96 -7.03 -8.09
CA ALA A 85 10.97 -6.91 -6.65
C ALA A 85 9.62 -7.24 -6.00
N GLY A 86 8.56 -7.48 -6.78
CA GLY A 86 7.21 -7.65 -6.26
C GLY A 86 6.60 -6.37 -5.70
N LEU A 87 7.10 -5.19 -6.07
CA LEU A 87 6.51 -3.92 -5.64
C LEU A 87 5.11 -3.75 -6.25
N ARG A 88 4.21 -3.24 -5.42
CA ARG A 88 2.81 -2.93 -5.72
C ARG A 88 2.58 -1.44 -5.45
N CYS A 89 1.49 -0.87 -5.95
CA CYS A 89 1.10 0.48 -5.53
C CYS A 89 0.86 0.53 -4.02
N SER A 90 0.29 -0.54 -3.45
CA SER A 90 0.09 -0.73 -2.01
C SER A 90 1.38 -0.85 -1.18
N THR A 91 2.53 -1.13 -1.80
CA THR A 91 3.82 -1.09 -1.08
C THR A 91 4.17 0.33 -0.63
N CYS A 92 3.91 1.32 -1.48
CA CYS A 92 4.10 2.73 -1.13
C CYS A 92 2.87 3.31 -0.43
N HIS A 93 1.69 2.93 -0.88
CA HIS A 93 0.41 3.43 -0.38
C HIS A 93 -0.35 2.34 0.39
N VAL A 94 0.18 1.93 1.55
CA VAL A 94 -0.37 0.86 2.38
C VAL A 94 -1.78 1.23 2.81
N ASN A 95 -2.79 0.49 2.33
CA ASN A 95 -4.19 0.72 2.64
C ASN A 95 -4.59 2.19 2.38
N GLY A 96 -4.19 2.71 1.21
CA GLY A 96 -4.44 4.08 0.79
C GLY A 96 -3.71 5.17 1.59
N ALA A 97 -2.95 4.84 2.64
CA ALA A 97 -2.12 5.78 3.38
C ALA A 97 -0.67 5.73 2.91
N GLY A 98 0.13 6.78 3.16
CA GLY A 98 1.57 6.71 2.85
C GLY A 98 2.28 5.68 3.73
N ASN A 99 3.36 5.09 3.23
CA ASN A 99 4.21 4.16 3.99
C ASN A 99 5.35 4.90 4.71
N PRO A 100 5.26 5.19 6.02
CA PRO A 100 6.28 5.95 6.75
C PRO A 100 7.56 5.14 6.99
N LYS A 101 7.54 3.81 6.80
CA LYS A 101 8.73 2.97 6.95
C LYS A 101 9.46 2.71 5.64
N LEU A 102 8.85 3.03 4.49
CA LEU A 102 9.48 2.81 3.18
C LEU A 102 10.85 3.50 3.15
N TYR A 103 11.89 2.71 2.89
CA TYR A 103 13.23 3.21 2.72
C TYR A 103 13.93 2.37 1.67
N ILE A 104 14.39 2.99 0.59
CA ILE A 104 15.18 2.33 -0.45
C ILE A 104 16.53 3.07 -0.55
N PRO A 105 17.66 2.43 -0.19
CA PRO A 105 18.97 3.08 -0.25
C PRO A 105 19.23 3.75 -1.60
N LYS A 106 19.75 4.98 -1.57
CA LYS A 106 20.01 5.86 -2.73
C LYS A 106 18.78 6.41 -3.46
N MET A 107 17.58 6.00 -3.08
CA MET A 107 16.32 6.59 -3.55
C MET A 107 15.57 7.29 -2.41
N SER A 108 15.92 7.00 -1.17
CA SER A 108 15.39 7.63 0.04
C SER A 108 16.51 8.34 0.78
N THR A 109 16.21 9.50 1.37
CA THR A 109 17.10 10.16 2.34
C THR A 109 16.74 9.82 3.78
N ARG A 110 15.51 9.34 4.01
CA ARG A 110 15.01 8.85 5.29
C ARG A 110 13.77 7.96 5.10
N PRO A 111 13.32 7.21 6.12
CA PRO A 111 12.06 6.48 6.03
C PRO A 111 10.88 7.40 5.71
N GLY A 112 9.99 6.96 4.82
CA GLY A 112 8.77 7.67 4.43
C GLY A 112 8.92 8.62 3.23
N ASN A 113 10.12 8.74 2.66
CA ASN A 113 10.33 9.46 1.39
C ASN A 113 11.01 8.59 0.34
N PHE A 114 10.74 8.90 -0.91
CA PHE A 114 11.23 8.13 -2.05
C PHE A 114 11.30 9.00 -3.30
N ASP A 115 12.38 8.84 -4.05
CA ASP A 115 12.66 9.52 -5.30
C ASP A 115 12.20 8.66 -6.48
N THR A 116 11.14 9.08 -7.17
CA THR A 116 10.63 8.39 -8.37
C THR A 116 11.37 8.81 -9.65
N THR A 117 12.29 9.76 -9.55
CA THR A 117 13.09 10.32 -10.63
C THR A 117 14.56 9.90 -10.56
N GLY A 118 14.88 8.84 -9.82
CA GLY A 118 16.17 8.18 -9.86
C GLY A 118 16.22 6.99 -10.85
N PRO A 119 17.41 6.42 -11.12
CA PRO A 119 17.60 5.45 -12.20
C PRO A 119 17.11 4.03 -11.90
N LEU A 120 16.76 3.71 -10.63
CA LEU A 120 16.51 2.33 -10.19
C LEU A 120 15.33 1.67 -10.89
N PHE A 121 14.19 2.36 -10.98
CA PHE A 121 12.95 1.79 -11.52
C PHE A 121 12.71 2.16 -12.98
N ASN A 122 13.04 3.39 -13.36
CA ASN A 122 13.05 3.79 -14.75
C ASN A 122 14.25 4.68 -15.06
N PRO A 123 15.30 4.15 -15.72
CA PRO A 123 16.46 4.96 -16.13
C PRO A 123 16.11 6.16 -17.01
N LYS A 124 14.94 6.18 -17.67
CA LYS A 124 14.48 7.33 -18.47
C LYS A 124 13.92 8.47 -17.63
N ALA A 125 13.56 8.20 -16.38
CA ALA A 125 13.10 9.20 -15.42
C ALA A 125 14.25 9.86 -14.65
N ASP A 126 15.47 9.34 -14.78
CA ASP A 126 16.65 9.80 -14.05
C ASP A 126 16.96 11.29 -14.34
N ASN A 127 16.73 12.14 -13.34
CA ASN A 127 17.03 13.57 -13.40
C ASN A 127 18.45 13.89 -12.88
N GLN A 128 19.22 12.87 -12.44
CA GLN A 128 20.55 12.97 -11.83
C GLN A 128 20.62 13.75 -10.50
N VAL A 129 19.46 13.99 -9.87
CA VAL A 129 19.32 14.68 -8.59
C VAL A 129 18.66 13.72 -7.61
N LEU A 130 19.10 13.72 -6.36
CA LEU A 130 18.41 13.00 -5.30
C LEU A 130 17.41 13.96 -4.64
N ASP A 131 16.16 13.92 -5.08
CA ASP A 131 15.07 14.80 -4.60
C ASP A 131 13.83 14.00 -4.15
N PRO A 132 13.99 13.13 -3.13
CA PRO A 132 12.90 12.28 -2.68
C PRO A 132 11.74 13.11 -2.14
N VAL A 133 10.54 12.72 -2.55
CA VAL A 133 9.30 13.28 -2.04
C VAL A 133 8.69 12.36 -1.00
N ARG A 134 7.93 12.93 -0.07
CA ARG A 134 7.11 12.13 0.83
C ARG A 134 6.05 11.38 0.01
N ILE A 135 5.80 10.13 0.38
CA ILE A 135 4.70 9.36 -0.17
C ILE A 135 3.38 9.93 0.39
N PRO A 136 2.48 10.48 -0.45
CA PRO A 136 1.23 11.03 0.05
C PRO A 136 0.23 9.94 0.41
N SER A 137 -0.69 10.26 1.33
CA SER A 137 -1.92 9.49 1.50
C SER A 137 -2.85 9.74 0.30
N LEU A 138 -3.54 8.68 -0.12
CA LEU A 138 -4.55 8.69 -1.17
C LEU A 138 -5.96 8.87 -0.62
N ARG A 139 -6.14 8.88 0.71
CA ARG A 139 -7.45 9.14 1.34
C ARG A 139 -8.02 10.46 0.85
N GLY A 140 -9.26 10.42 0.38
CA GLY A 140 -9.97 11.59 -0.12
C GLY A 140 -9.42 12.16 -1.43
N ALA A 141 -8.58 11.41 -2.18
CA ALA A 141 -7.93 11.88 -3.41
C ALA A 141 -8.90 12.52 -4.44
N ARG A 142 -10.17 12.08 -4.46
CA ARG A 142 -11.24 12.68 -5.29
C ARG A 142 -11.44 14.19 -5.05
N LEU A 143 -11.04 14.69 -3.88
CA LEU A 143 -11.17 16.09 -3.47
C LEU A 143 -9.86 16.88 -3.61
N LEU A 144 -8.78 16.28 -4.11
CA LEU A 144 -7.43 16.82 -3.97
C LEU A 144 -6.76 17.20 -5.29
N ALA A 145 -7.48 17.24 -6.41
CA ALA A 145 -6.91 17.74 -7.66
C ALA A 145 -6.34 19.17 -7.49
N PRO A 146 -5.29 19.57 -8.23
CA PRO A 146 -4.48 18.75 -9.13
C PRO A 146 -3.56 17.75 -8.40
N TYR A 147 -3.07 16.75 -9.11
CA TYR A 147 -2.30 15.61 -8.61
C TYR A 147 -0.79 15.78 -8.82
N GLY A 148 -0.02 15.03 -8.04
CA GLY A 148 1.41 15.24 -7.82
C GLY A 148 1.68 16.22 -6.68
N ILE A 149 2.85 16.10 -6.06
CA ILE A 149 3.32 16.99 -4.98
C ILE A 149 3.49 18.43 -5.49
N ASP A 150 3.92 18.57 -6.74
CA ASP A 150 3.96 19.85 -7.43
C ASP A 150 2.57 20.31 -7.91
N GLY A 151 1.54 19.45 -7.97
CA GLY A 151 0.21 19.83 -8.45
C GLY A 151 0.13 20.19 -9.95
N ARG A 152 1.01 19.64 -10.81
CA ARG A 152 0.98 19.95 -12.26
C ARG A 152 -0.03 19.12 -13.05
N THR A 153 -0.55 18.03 -12.50
CA THR A 153 -1.39 17.08 -13.27
C THR A 153 -2.86 17.23 -12.89
N ALA A 154 -3.70 17.79 -13.76
CA ALA A 154 -5.12 18.01 -13.43
C ALA A 154 -5.95 16.71 -13.35
N SER A 155 -5.55 15.67 -14.08
CA SER A 155 -6.30 14.42 -14.25
C SER A 155 -5.68 13.29 -13.43
N LEU A 156 -6.47 12.65 -12.56
CA LEU A 156 -5.99 11.48 -11.81
C LEU A 156 -5.63 10.33 -12.76
N ARG A 157 -6.37 10.20 -13.86
CA ARG A 157 -6.11 9.22 -14.92
C ARG A 157 -4.72 9.41 -15.52
N ASP A 158 -4.36 10.66 -15.85
CA ASP A 158 -3.06 10.97 -16.44
C ASP A 158 -1.93 10.77 -15.43
N PHE A 159 -2.19 11.11 -14.16
CA PHE A 159 -1.24 10.90 -13.08
C PHE A 159 -0.97 9.40 -12.84
N VAL A 160 -2.01 8.57 -12.74
CA VAL A 160 -1.87 7.11 -12.59
C VAL A 160 -1.08 6.52 -13.77
N ARG A 161 -1.39 6.93 -15.00
CA ARG A 161 -0.62 6.49 -16.18
C ARG A 161 0.84 6.94 -16.08
N ASN A 162 1.11 8.18 -15.65
CA ASN A 162 2.47 8.69 -15.48
C ASN A 162 3.27 7.83 -14.51
N VAL A 163 2.71 7.53 -13.33
CA VAL A 163 3.36 6.67 -12.34
C VAL A 163 3.69 5.31 -12.95
N ILE A 164 2.71 4.66 -13.60
CA ILE A 164 2.91 3.34 -14.21
C ILE A 164 4.03 3.37 -15.27
N VAL A 165 3.91 4.24 -16.27
CA VAL A 165 4.75 4.18 -17.49
C VAL A 165 6.06 4.94 -17.32
N ASN A 166 6.01 6.14 -16.73
CA ASN A 166 7.15 7.05 -16.69
C ASN A 166 7.97 6.90 -15.41
N GLU A 167 7.37 6.58 -14.26
CA GLU A 167 8.14 6.43 -13.00
C GLU A 167 8.61 4.99 -12.80
N PHE A 168 7.73 4.01 -13.09
CA PHE A 168 8.00 2.59 -12.80
C PHE A 168 8.18 1.70 -14.05
N ALA A 169 8.29 2.30 -15.24
CA ALA A 169 8.57 1.61 -16.51
C ALA A 169 7.59 0.47 -16.86
N GLY A 170 6.36 0.52 -16.34
CA GLY A 170 5.28 -0.42 -16.64
C GLY A 170 4.79 -0.31 -18.08
N PRO A 171 4.05 -1.33 -18.56
CA PRO A 171 3.43 -1.27 -19.88
C PRO A 171 2.36 -0.18 -19.94
N GLU A 172 2.03 0.28 -21.15
CA GLU A 172 0.90 1.19 -21.35
C GLU A 172 -0.40 0.52 -20.89
N PRO A 173 -1.09 1.04 -19.86
CA PRO A 173 -2.30 0.43 -19.36
C PRO A 173 -3.49 0.68 -20.29
N SER A 174 -4.41 -0.28 -20.38
CA SER A 174 -5.66 -0.08 -21.13
C SER A 174 -6.55 0.99 -20.47
N SER A 175 -7.53 1.53 -21.21
CA SER A 175 -8.48 2.51 -20.64
C SER A 175 -9.22 1.95 -19.42
N ALA A 176 -9.67 0.69 -19.52
CA ALA A 176 -10.39 0.00 -18.46
C ALA A 176 -9.51 -0.22 -17.23
N THR A 177 -8.23 -0.55 -17.43
CA THR A 177 -7.25 -0.70 -16.34
C THR A 177 -7.08 0.61 -15.57
N VAL A 178 -6.87 1.73 -16.26
CA VAL A 178 -6.71 3.02 -15.59
C VAL A 178 -8.02 3.47 -14.94
N GLU A 179 -9.17 3.26 -15.58
CA GLU A 179 -10.48 3.56 -15.00
C GLU A 179 -10.75 2.77 -13.72
N ALA A 180 -10.37 1.49 -13.67
CA ALA A 180 -10.49 0.67 -12.48
C ALA A 180 -9.64 1.22 -11.33
N ILE A 181 -8.36 1.50 -11.57
CA ILE A 181 -7.45 2.07 -10.56
C ILE A 181 -7.95 3.44 -10.09
N VAL A 182 -8.39 4.30 -11.01
CA VAL A 182 -8.95 5.62 -10.68
C VAL A 182 -10.23 5.49 -9.86
N ALA A 183 -11.11 4.53 -10.19
CA ALA A 183 -12.33 4.26 -9.43
C ALA A 183 -12.00 3.81 -8.00
N TYR A 184 -11.02 2.92 -7.84
CA TYR A 184 -10.53 2.50 -6.51
C TYR A 184 -9.97 3.68 -5.71
N ILE A 185 -9.02 4.45 -6.26
CA ILE A 185 -8.42 5.60 -5.57
C ILE A 185 -9.46 6.65 -5.18
N ASN A 186 -10.44 6.94 -6.05
CA ASN A 186 -11.51 7.88 -5.75
C ASN A 186 -12.49 7.37 -4.69
N ASP A 187 -12.59 6.05 -4.50
CA ASP A 187 -13.46 5.45 -3.50
C ASP A 187 -12.85 5.45 -2.09
N ILE A 188 -11.53 5.60 -1.96
CA ILE A 188 -10.85 5.74 -0.66
C ILE A 188 -11.21 7.09 -0.04
N ASP A 189 -12.01 7.08 1.01
CA ASP A 189 -12.50 8.29 1.68
C ASP A 189 -11.57 8.71 2.84
N PHE A 190 -11.78 9.91 3.37
CA PHE A 190 -11.17 10.31 4.63
C PHE A 190 -11.72 9.47 5.79
N LEU A 191 -10.90 9.25 6.81
CA LEU A 191 -11.36 8.72 8.09
C LEU A 191 -12.34 9.73 8.73
N PRO A 192 -13.48 9.26 9.28
CA PRO A 192 -14.39 10.13 10.01
C PRO A 192 -13.69 10.87 11.15
N ASN A 193 -13.89 12.18 11.27
CA ASN A 193 -13.31 12.99 12.35
C ASN A 193 -14.42 13.64 13.21
N PRO A 194 -14.59 13.25 14.49
CA PRO A 194 -15.66 13.78 15.36
C PRO A 194 -15.42 15.24 15.79
N ASN A 195 -14.19 15.73 15.65
CA ASN A 195 -13.83 17.11 15.99
C ASN A 195 -14.28 18.10 14.91
N LEU A 196 -14.66 17.63 13.71
CA LEU A 196 -14.99 18.47 12.57
C LEU A 196 -16.46 18.33 12.14
N GLY A 197 -17.11 19.48 11.94
CA GLY A 197 -18.39 19.56 11.25
C GLY A 197 -18.22 19.57 9.72
N PRO A 198 -19.32 19.48 8.95
CA PRO A 198 -19.28 19.43 7.47
C PRO A 198 -18.59 20.62 6.79
N ALA A 199 -18.51 21.77 7.47
CA ALA A 199 -17.86 22.98 6.97
C ALA A 199 -16.37 23.09 7.32
N GLY A 200 -15.74 22.04 7.86
CA GLY A 200 -14.35 22.08 8.30
C GLY A 200 -14.12 22.98 9.53
N ARG A 201 -15.14 23.11 10.38
CA ARG A 201 -15.08 23.89 11.64
C ARG A 201 -15.14 22.95 12.83
N LEU A 202 -14.49 23.34 13.93
CA LEU A 202 -14.52 22.58 15.16
C LEU A 202 -15.94 22.38 15.69
N THR A 203 -16.25 21.17 16.14
CA THR A 203 -17.53 20.86 16.78
C THR A 203 -17.55 21.35 18.24
N PRO A 204 -18.71 21.33 18.93
CA PRO A 204 -18.79 21.73 20.34
C PRO A 204 -17.96 20.88 21.30
N VAL A 205 -17.51 19.68 20.90
CA VAL A 205 -16.69 18.81 21.75
C VAL A 205 -15.22 19.23 21.80
N ALA A 206 -14.80 20.16 20.91
CA ALA A 206 -13.44 20.65 20.86
C ALA A 206 -13.02 21.38 22.15
N MET A 207 -11.78 21.13 22.57
CA MET A 207 -11.14 21.72 23.74
C MET A 207 -10.87 23.21 23.56
N GLU A 208 -10.70 23.93 24.67
CA GLU A 208 -10.46 25.38 24.62
C GLU A 208 -9.14 25.74 23.92
N SER A 209 -8.08 24.93 24.05
CA SER A 209 -6.83 25.16 23.31
C SER A 209 -7.00 25.02 21.80
N GLU A 210 -7.76 24.03 21.34
CA GLU A 210 -8.10 23.83 19.93
C GLU A 210 -8.89 25.03 19.38
N ARG A 211 -9.81 25.61 20.17
CA ARG A 211 -10.57 26.82 19.79
C ARG A 211 -9.67 28.05 19.67
N ARG A 212 -8.73 28.24 20.61
CA ARG A 212 -7.73 29.31 20.50
C ARG A 212 -6.83 29.10 19.28
N GLY A 213 -6.46 27.85 18.98
CA GLY A 213 -5.73 27.48 17.78
C GLY A 213 -6.50 27.78 16.50
N GLU A 214 -7.80 27.46 16.42
CA GLU A 214 -8.65 27.82 15.28
C GLU A 214 -8.69 29.34 15.09
N ALA A 215 -8.80 30.11 16.18
CA ALA A 215 -8.76 31.57 16.12
C ALA A 215 -7.41 32.12 15.60
N LEU A 216 -6.30 31.49 15.98
CA LEU A 216 -4.96 31.81 15.45
C LEU A 216 -4.82 31.42 13.98
N PHE A 217 -5.40 30.29 13.57
CA PHE A 217 -5.30 29.75 12.21
C PHE A 217 -5.96 30.67 11.17
N VAL A 218 -7.06 31.33 11.53
CA VAL A 218 -7.75 32.30 10.67
C VAL A 218 -7.24 33.74 10.84
N LYS A 219 -6.39 33.99 11.84
CA LYS A 219 -5.88 35.33 12.15
C LYS A 219 -4.94 35.81 11.03
N PRO A 220 -5.14 37.04 10.51
CA PRO A 220 -4.20 37.62 9.55
C PRO A 220 -2.77 37.69 10.10
N PHE A 221 -1.79 37.44 9.24
CA PHE A 221 -0.39 37.49 9.59
C PHE A 221 0.03 38.95 9.88
N PRO A 222 0.97 39.18 10.82
CA PRO A 222 1.36 40.54 11.22
C PRO A 222 1.91 41.39 10.06
N ASN A 223 2.58 40.75 9.10
CA ASN A 223 3.26 41.40 7.99
C ASN A 223 2.49 41.31 6.65
N ASP A 224 1.36 40.59 6.63
CA ASP A 224 0.45 40.53 5.49
C ASP A 224 -1.00 40.33 5.97
N PRO A 225 -1.81 41.40 6.04
CA PRO A 225 -3.17 41.32 6.56
C PRO A 225 -4.16 40.55 5.65
N ASN A 226 -3.76 40.20 4.42
CA ASN A 226 -4.58 39.40 3.51
C ASN A 226 -4.28 37.90 3.60
N MET A 227 -3.31 37.50 4.42
CA MET A 227 -2.83 36.13 4.53
C MET A 227 -3.05 35.58 5.93
N SER A 228 -3.54 34.35 6.02
CA SER A 228 -3.55 33.53 7.23
C SER A 228 -3.32 32.07 6.83
N CYS A 229 -3.21 31.16 7.81
CA CYS A 229 -3.14 29.73 7.50
C CYS A 229 -4.38 29.27 6.71
N ALA A 230 -5.55 29.83 7.04
CA ALA A 230 -6.83 29.56 6.38
C ALA A 230 -6.93 30.11 4.95
N THR A 231 -6.03 30.99 4.51
CA THR A 231 -6.02 31.50 3.13
C THR A 231 -5.68 30.38 2.14
N CYS A 232 -4.76 29.48 2.49
CA CYS A 232 -4.40 28.32 1.65
C CYS A 232 -5.08 27.04 2.15
N HIS A 233 -5.10 26.81 3.47
CA HIS A 233 -5.78 25.65 4.06
C HIS A 233 -7.24 25.98 4.39
N VAL A 234 -8.03 26.20 3.34
CA VAL A 234 -9.40 26.72 3.44
C VAL A 234 -10.31 25.77 4.23
N PRO A 235 -10.85 26.18 5.39
CA PRO A 235 -11.78 25.36 6.17
C PRO A 235 -12.95 24.89 5.29
N SER A 236 -12.96 23.58 5.04
CA SER A 236 -13.84 22.90 4.09
C SER A 236 -13.77 21.39 4.35
N GLY A 237 -14.36 20.57 3.49
CA GLY A 237 -14.23 19.11 3.58
C GLY A 237 -12.82 18.57 3.29
N ALA A 238 -11.87 19.40 2.82
CA ALA A 238 -10.52 18.95 2.44
C ALA A 238 -9.37 19.91 2.81
N PHE A 239 -9.63 21.09 3.39
CA PHE A 239 -8.56 22.03 3.83
C PHE A 239 -7.53 22.39 2.75
N VAL A 240 -8.00 22.64 1.52
CA VAL A 240 -7.15 23.00 0.38
C VAL A 240 -7.77 24.12 -0.46
N ASP A 241 -6.91 24.92 -1.07
CA ASP A 241 -7.27 25.94 -2.06
C ASP A 241 -7.01 25.50 -3.51
N HIS A 242 -6.42 24.30 -3.69
CA HIS A 242 -6.03 23.72 -4.97
C HIS A 242 -4.95 24.50 -5.74
N ARG A 243 -4.14 25.31 -5.04
CA ARG A 243 -3.07 26.12 -5.65
C ARG A 243 -1.70 25.68 -5.17
N GLN A 244 -0.68 26.18 -5.87
CA GLN A 244 0.73 26.03 -5.50
C GLN A 244 1.21 27.29 -4.78
N HIS A 245 2.06 27.09 -3.77
CA HIS A 245 2.69 28.17 -3.01
C HIS A 245 4.14 27.83 -2.68
N ASP A 246 4.97 28.85 -2.52
CA ASP A 246 6.28 28.70 -1.89
C ASP A 246 6.20 29.36 -0.52
N VAL A 247 6.28 28.53 0.50
CA VAL A 247 6.15 28.95 1.91
C VAL A 247 7.51 28.90 2.61
N GLY A 248 8.60 29.08 1.87
CA GLY A 248 9.96 28.77 2.34
C GLY A 248 10.30 27.29 2.18
N SER A 249 9.60 26.60 1.28
CA SER A 249 9.80 25.19 0.95
C SER A 249 11.00 24.96 0.03
N GLY A 250 11.44 26.00 -0.70
CA GLY A 250 12.48 25.88 -1.73
C GLY A 250 11.91 25.57 -3.11
N GLY A 251 10.64 25.93 -3.34
CA GLY A 251 9.89 25.65 -4.56
C GLY A 251 8.39 25.82 -4.35
N LEU A 252 7.67 25.83 -5.48
CA LEU A 252 6.21 25.88 -5.53
C LEU A 252 5.63 24.47 -5.39
N PHE A 253 4.83 24.26 -4.34
CA PHE A 253 4.17 22.99 -4.09
C PHE A 253 2.69 23.19 -3.82
N LYS A 254 1.88 22.20 -4.17
CA LYS A 254 0.45 22.24 -3.89
C LYS A 254 0.19 22.27 -2.38
N THR A 255 -0.78 23.07 -1.94
CA THR A 255 -1.29 23.01 -0.57
C THR A 255 -1.75 21.57 -0.23
N PRO A 256 -1.14 20.89 0.76
CA PRO A 256 -1.61 19.57 1.18
C PRO A 256 -2.90 19.70 2.00
N THR A 257 -3.75 18.69 1.94
CA THR A 257 -4.90 18.58 2.87
C THR A 257 -4.40 18.44 4.31
N LEU A 258 -5.14 19.05 5.24
CA LEU A 258 -4.97 18.84 6.68
C LEU A 258 -5.87 17.73 7.22
N MET A 259 -6.81 17.20 6.42
CA MET A 259 -7.64 16.06 6.80
C MET A 259 -6.77 14.81 6.99
N ASN A 260 -6.93 14.16 8.14
CA ASN A 260 -6.18 12.95 8.50
C ASN A 260 -4.64 13.11 8.47
N ALA A 261 -4.13 14.34 8.59
CA ALA A 261 -2.71 14.64 8.47
C ALA A 261 -1.86 14.04 9.61
N ASP A 262 -2.47 13.71 10.76
CA ASP A 262 -1.79 13.12 11.92
C ASP A 262 -1.13 11.77 11.61
N TYR A 263 -1.58 11.12 10.53
CA TYR A 263 -1.11 9.80 10.09
C TYR A 263 -0.21 9.87 8.86
N ASN A 264 0.20 11.08 8.46
CA ASN A 264 0.94 11.33 7.22
C ASN A 264 2.34 11.92 7.47
N ALA A 265 2.86 11.80 8.68
CA ALA A 265 4.25 12.14 8.99
C ALA A 265 5.21 11.21 8.22
N PRO A 266 6.40 11.70 7.82
CA PRO A 266 6.92 13.06 8.06
C PRO A 266 6.25 14.13 7.17
N TYR A 267 6.20 15.38 7.64
CA TYR A 267 5.59 16.55 7.01
C TYR A 267 6.52 17.29 6.02
N PHE A 268 5.93 18.24 5.26
CA PHE A 268 6.46 18.88 4.04
C PHE A 268 6.65 17.95 2.82
N HIS A 269 6.81 18.52 1.64
CA HIS A 269 6.90 17.79 0.36
C HIS A 269 8.04 16.77 0.33
N ASP A 270 9.11 17.00 1.09
CA ASP A 270 10.32 16.17 1.17
C ASP A 270 10.44 15.36 2.47
N GLY A 271 9.48 15.52 3.40
CA GLY A 271 9.50 14.83 4.69
C GLY A 271 10.51 15.40 5.71
N ARG A 272 10.91 16.68 5.61
CA ARG A 272 11.92 17.27 6.52
C ARG A 272 11.47 17.45 7.98
N TYR A 273 10.17 17.42 8.27
CA TYR A 273 9.64 17.64 9.63
C TYR A 273 8.90 16.41 10.13
N ASP A 274 9.15 15.99 11.36
CA ASP A 274 8.53 14.81 11.96
C ASP A 274 7.28 15.16 12.77
N THR A 275 7.13 16.43 13.18
CA THR A 275 6.05 16.86 14.08
C THR A 275 5.42 18.18 13.65
N TYR A 276 4.18 18.44 14.10
CA TYR A 276 3.53 19.74 13.86
C TYR A 276 4.25 20.89 14.55
N GLU A 277 4.90 20.68 15.70
CA GLU A 277 5.68 21.72 16.37
C GLU A 277 6.79 22.25 15.47
N GLN A 278 7.48 21.36 14.74
CA GLN A 278 8.51 21.77 13.78
C GLN A 278 7.92 22.52 12.59
N VAL A 279 6.75 22.09 12.10
CA VAL A 279 5.99 22.78 11.04
C VAL A 279 5.58 24.18 11.50
N VAL A 280 4.95 24.30 12.67
CA VAL A 280 4.51 25.59 13.24
C VAL A 280 5.71 26.50 13.50
N ALA A 281 6.82 25.98 14.04
CA ALA A 281 8.05 26.74 14.23
C ALA A 281 8.66 27.22 12.90
N HIS A 282 8.54 26.44 11.82
CA HIS A 282 8.93 26.88 10.48
C HIS A 282 8.09 28.08 10.04
N PHE A 283 6.76 27.99 10.11
CA PHE A 283 5.87 29.08 9.69
C PHE A 283 6.00 30.33 10.55
N ASP A 284 6.13 30.17 11.88
CA ASP A 284 6.38 31.29 12.81
C ASP A 284 7.65 32.06 12.43
N ARG A 285 8.73 31.34 12.07
CA ARG A 285 9.98 31.94 11.62
C ARG A 285 9.87 32.58 10.23
N VAL A 286 9.32 31.85 9.24
CA VAL A 286 9.30 32.30 7.84
C VAL A 286 8.39 33.51 7.64
N PHE A 287 7.24 33.55 8.30
CA PHE A 287 6.28 34.65 8.18
C PHE A 287 6.41 35.70 9.29
N GLY A 288 7.32 35.49 10.26
CA GLY A 288 7.55 36.41 11.36
C GLY A 288 6.31 36.62 12.23
N LEU A 289 5.64 35.52 12.60
CA LEU A 289 4.35 35.57 13.29
C LEU A 289 4.48 36.03 14.75
N GLY A 290 5.63 35.80 15.37
CA GLY A 290 5.94 36.23 16.73
C GLY A 290 5.11 35.50 17.78
N TYR A 291 4.79 34.23 17.53
CA TYR A 291 3.95 33.44 18.43
C TYR A 291 4.69 33.07 19.71
N SER A 292 4.01 33.24 20.85
CA SER A 292 4.44 32.69 22.13
C SER A 292 4.39 31.16 22.10
N ASP A 293 5.04 30.50 23.05
CA ASP A 293 4.99 29.04 23.18
C ASP A 293 3.54 28.53 23.32
N GLN A 294 2.69 29.27 24.05
CA GLN A 294 1.26 28.95 24.16
C GLN A 294 0.54 29.03 22.81
N ASN A 295 0.80 30.08 22.02
CA ASN A 295 0.15 30.21 20.70
C ASN A 295 0.61 29.11 19.74
N ARG A 296 1.89 28.72 19.79
CA ARG A 296 2.38 27.59 18.99
C ARG A 296 1.71 26.29 19.40
N GLN A 297 1.59 26.05 20.71
CA GLN A 297 0.91 24.86 21.22
C GLN A 297 -0.57 24.83 20.86
N ASP A 298 -1.29 25.95 21.03
CA ASP A 298 -2.70 26.05 20.66
C ASP A 298 -2.92 25.75 19.16
N LEU A 299 -2.01 26.23 18.29
CA LEU A 299 -2.05 25.91 16.87
C LEU A 299 -1.78 24.43 16.59
N VAL A 300 -0.83 23.80 17.29
CA VAL A 300 -0.58 22.35 17.21
C VAL A 300 -1.80 21.56 17.67
N ASP A 301 -2.44 21.96 18.77
CA ASP A 301 -3.67 21.32 19.27
C ASP A 301 -4.79 21.41 18.21
N TYR A 302 -4.95 22.56 17.56
CA TYR A 302 -5.89 22.71 16.45
C TYR A 302 -5.54 21.81 15.25
N LEU A 303 -4.26 21.73 14.87
CA LEU A 303 -3.82 20.86 13.78
C LEU A 303 -4.09 19.38 14.08
N ASN A 304 -3.83 18.92 15.30
CA ASN A 304 -4.21 17.58 15.75
C ASN A 304 -5.73 17.40 15.70
N ALA A 305 -6.52 18.39 16.15
CA ALA A 305 -7.97 18.28 16.14
C ALA A 305 -8.55 18.07 14.73
N ILE A 306 -8.06 18.83 13.74
CA ILE A 306 -8.53 18.72 12.34
C ILE A 306 -7.86 17.57 11.58
N GLY A 307 -6.63 17.21 11.94
CA GLY A 307 -5.83 16.15 11.38
C GLY A 307 -6.14 14.74 11.90
N ASN A 308 -7.00 14.63 12.91
CA ASN A 308 -7.42 13.36 13.49
C ASN A 308 -8.32 12.52 12.56
N GLY A 309 -8.55 11.26 12.94
CA GLY A 309 -9.49 10.32 12.33
C GLY A 309 -9.85 9.18 13.29
N MET A 310 -11.08 8.71 13.23
CA MET A 310 -11.53 7.58 14.06
C MET A 310 -10.88 6.29 13.61
N GLN A 311 -10.36 5.52 14.57
CA GLN A 311 -9.78 4.18 14.35
C GLN A 311 -8.84 4.17 13.13
N PRO A 312 -7.75 4.94 13.15
CA PRO A 312 -6.93 5.18 11.96
C PRO A 312 -6.11 3.96 11.51
N TYR A 313 -5.99 2.97 12.40
CA TYR A 313 -5.30 1.72 12.17
C TYR A 313 -6.24 0.55 12.45
N GLN A 314 -5.97 -0.56 11.78
CA GLN A 314 -6.56 -1.86 12.02
C GLN A 314 -5.45 -2.88 12.31
N TYR A 315 -5.81 -3.96 12.97
CA TYR A 315 -4.88 -5.06 13.22
C TYR A 315 -4.93 -6.03 12.04
N GLU A 316 -3.77 -6.39 11.52
CA GLU A 316 -3.60 -7.41 10.49
C GLU A 316 -3.81 -8.78 11.13
N ASP A 317 -4.76 -9.54 10.62
CA ASP A 317 -5.10 -10.88 11.07
C ASP A 317 -5.59 -11.75 9.90
N THR A 318 -5.84 -13.01 10.18
CA THR A 318 -6.41 -13.92 9.18
C THR A 318 -7.73 -13.44 8.58
N PRO A 319 -8.75 -13.04 9.37
CA PRO A 319 -10.01 -12.55 8.83
C PRO A 319 -9.86 -11.36 7.87
N SER A 320 -9.04 -10.36 8.21
CA SER A 320 -8.80 -9.19 7.37
C SER A 320 -8.09 -9.56 6.07
N THR A 321 -7.02 -10.37 6.14
CA THR A 321 -6.30 -10.83 4.95
C THR A 321 -7.21 -11.66 4.02
N LEU A 322 -8.00 -12.59 4.60
CA LEU A 322 -8.92 -13.42 3.82
C LEU A 322 -10.08 -12.61 3.23
N LYS A 323 -10.49 -11.49 3.84
CA LYS A 323 -11.52 -10.62 3.27
C LYS A 323 -11.05 -10.06 1.92
N GLU A 324 -9.83 -9.51 1.85
CA GLU A 324 -9.27 -8.96 0.61
C GLU A 324 -9.15 -10.03 -0.49
N VAL A 325 -8.58 -11.19 -0.14
CA VAL A 325 -8.49 -12.35 -1.03
C VAL A 325 -9.87 -12.77 -1.58
N ASN A 326 -10.91 -12.72 -0.73
CA ASN A 326 -12.27 -13.03 -1.14
C ASN A 326 -12.90 -11.95 -2.04
N ASP A 327 -12.57 -10.68 -1.84
CA ASP A 327 -13.01 -9.57 -2.69
C ASP A 327 -12.37 -9.69 -4.09
N PHE A 328 -11.09 -10.07 -4.18
CA PHE A 328 -10.40 -10.36 -5.44
C PHE A 328 -10.98 -11.59 -6.16
N ALA A 329 -11.36 -12.62 -5.42
CA ALA A 329 -12.00 -13.78 -6.00
C ALA A 329 -13.34 -13.46 -6.67
N LEU A 330 -14.07 -12.43 -6.23
CA LEU A 330 -15.29 -11.97 -6.94
C LEU A 330 -14.96 -11.41 -8.32
N VAL A 331 -13.82 -10.71 -8.46
CA VAL A 331 -13.33 -10.22 -9.76
C VAL A 331 -13.00 -11.41 -10.67
N LEU A 332 -12.32 -12.43 -10.14
CA LEU A 332 -12.00 -13.66 -10.86
C LEU A 332 -13.26 -14.36 -11.41
N GLY A 333 -14.29 -14.56 -10.58
CA GLY A 333 -15.53 -15.21 -11.00
C GLY A 333 -16.26 -14.47 -12.13
N ALA A 334 -16.31 -13.14 -12.05
CA ALA A 334 -16.88 -12.31 -13.09
C ALA A 334 -16.05 -12.38 -14.39
N ALA A 335 -14.71 -12.36 -14.29
CA ALA A 335 -13.81 -12.46 -15.43
C ALA A 335 -13.89 -13.83 -16.15
N ILE A 336 -14.01 -14.94 -15.40
CA ILE A 336 -14.24 -16.27 -15.97
C ILE A 336 -15.55 -16.28 -16.78
N THR A 337 -16.62 -15.71 -16.22
CA THR A 337 -17.93 -15.63 -16.88
C THR A 337 -17.87 -14.80 -18.16
N ALA A 338 -17.10 -13.70 -18.14
CA ALA A 338 -16.88 -12.83 -19.28
C ALA A 338 -15.88 -13.40 -20.32
N ASN A 339 -15.20 -14.52 -20.01
CA ASN A 339 -14.06 -15.05 -20.77
C ASN A 339 -12.95 -13.99 -20.98
N ASP A 340 -12.74 -13.15 -19.97
CA ASP A 340 -11.68 -12.15 -19.95
C ASP A 340 -10.39 -12.79 -19.45
N LYS A 341 -9.58 -13.29 -20.39
CA LYS A 341 -8.36 -14.05 -20.09
C LYS A 341 -7.31 -13.21 -19.36
N ASP A 342 -7.25 -11.91 -19.67
CA ASP A 342 -6.25 -11.02 -19.10
C ASP A 342 -6.57 -10.72 -17.63
N VAL A 343 -7.84 -10.45 -17.32
CA VAL A 343 -8.28 -10.25 -15.94
C VAL A 343 -8.24 -11.56 -15.13
N VAL A 344 -8.51 -12.71 -15.76
CA VAL A 344 -8.34 -14.02 -15.10
C VAL A 344 -6.88 -14.25 -14.71
N ALA A 345 -5.94 -14.07 -15.63
CA ALA A 345 -4.52 -14.27 -15.35
C ALA A 345 -4.03 -13.31 -14.26
N LEU A 346 -4.42 -12.04 -14.35
CA LEU A 346 -4.14 -11.02 -13.34
C LEU A 346 -4.68 -11.43 -11.95
N ALA A 347 -5.94 -11.83 -11.87
CA ALA A 347 -6.57 -12.19 -10.60
C ALA A 347 -5.96 -13.47 -10.00
N VAL A 348 -5.70 -14.49 -10.82
CA VAL A 348 -5.03 -15.73 -10.38
C VAL A 348 -3.63 -15.43 -9.82
N ASP A 349 -2.85 -14.59 -10.52
CA ASP A 349 -1.51 -14.22 -10.08
C ASP A 349 -1.53 -13.40 -8.79
N THR A 350 -2.38 -12.37 -8.71
CA THR A 350 -2.50 -11.51 -7.52
C THR A 350 -2.99 -12.32 -6.32
N ILE A 351 -4.11 -13.03 -6.42
CA ILE A 351 -4.63 -13.90 -5.35
C ILE A 351 -3.58 -14.95 -4.95
N GLY A 352 -2.90 -15.54 -5.93
CA GLY A 352 -1.84 -16.52 -5.69
C GLY A 352 -0.62 -15.95 -4.96
N ASN A 353 -0.30 -14.66 -5.14
CA ASN A 353 0.73 -13.95 -4.35
C ASN A 353 0.24 -13.76 -2.91
N GLU A 354 -0.98 -13.24 -2.71
CA GLU A 354 -1.53 -13.00 -1.37
C GLU A 354 -1.59 -14.28 -0.54
N LEU A 355 -2.04 -15.40 -1.13
CA LEU A 355 -2.05 -16.70 -0.45
C LEU A 355 -0.64 -17.22 -0.12
N ARG A 356 0.38 -16.86 -0.91
CA ARG A 356 1.78 -17.20 -0.63
C ARG A 356 2.35 -16.34 0.49
N GLU A 357 2.06 -15.04 0.50
CA GLU A 357 2.45 -14.14 1.60
C GLU A 357 1.79 -14.60 2.90
N LEU A 358 0.49 -14.88 2.87
CA LEU A 358 -0.27 -15.42 3.99
C LEU A 358 0.25 -16.77 4.49
N THR A 359 0.80 -17.61 3.59
CA THR A 359 1.46 -18.85 3.99
C THR A 359 2.66 -18.58 4.91
N GLU A 360 3.39 -17.49 4.69
CA GLU A 360 4.56 -17.14 5.48
C GLU A 360 4.23 -16.56 6.85
N PHE A 361 3.02 -16.05 7.05
CA PHE A 361 2.49 -15.76 8.39
C PHE A 361 2.29 -17.01 9.25
N TYR A 362 2.36 -18.22 8.69
CA TYR A 362 2.39 -19.47 9.44
C TYR A 362 3.76 -20.10 9.29
N PRO A 363 4.70 -19.89 10.23
CA PRO A 363 6.07 -20.33 10.03
C PRO A 363 6.16 -21.86 9.90
N ASP A 364 7.05 -22.33 9.03
CA ASP A 364 7.20 -23.76 8.79
C ASP A 364 8.00 -24.47 9.91
N ARG A 365 8.14 -25.79 9.80
CA ARG A 365 8.88 -26.61 10.78
C ARG A 365 10.38 -26.31 10.88
N LYS A 366 10.96 -25.61 9.89
CA LYS A 366 12.37 -25.23 9.87
C LYS A 366 12.59 -23.89 10.57
N ASP A 367 11.54 -23.10 10.74
CA ASP A 367 11.60 -21.88 11.54
C ASP A 367 11.67 -22.24 13.02
N THR A 368 12.86 -22.09 13.60
CA THR A 368 13.13 -22.35 15.00
C THR A 368 12.73 -21.22 15.94
N SER A 369 12.27 -20.08 15.40
CA SER A 369 11.83 -18.93 16.21
C SER A 369 10.43 -19.11 16.83
N VAL A 370 9.65 -20.08 16.32
CA VAL A 370 8.28 -20.35 16.78
C VAL A 370 8.14 -21.80 17.23
N SER A 371 7.80 -22.00 18.51
CA SER A 371 7.59 -23.30 19.12
C SER A 371 6.11 -23.69 19.18
N GLY A 372 5.82 -24.97 18.95
CA GLY A 372 4.47 -25.52 19.07
C GLY A 372 3.62 -25.36 17.80
N GLY A 373 2.47 -26.05 17.82
CA GLY A 373 1.49 -26.00 16.74
C GLY A 373 1.99 -26.50 15.40
N GLU A 374 3.08 -27.28 15.33
CA GLU A 374 3.76 -27.64 14.07
C GLU A 374 2.80 -28.33 13.10
N ASN A 375 1.96 -29.26 13.61
CA ASN A 375 0.98 -29.97 12.81
C ASN A 375 -0.13 -29.04 12.29
N VAL A 376 -0.68 -28.16 13.14
CA VAL A 376 -1.77 -27.27 12.74
C VAL A 376 -1.29 -26.15 11.81
N ARG A 377 -0.08 -25.61 12.04
CA ARG A 377 0.59 -24.69 11.11
C ARG A 377 0.86 -25.35 9.76
N ALA A 378 1.34 -26.58 9.74
CA ALA A 378 1.58 -27.32 8.50
C ALA A 378 0.28 -27.54 7.70
N LEU A 379 -0.83 -27.87 8.38
CA LEU A 379 -2.14 -27.99 7.75
C LEU A 379 -2.64 -26.66 7.18
N ALA A 380 -2.50 -25.55 7.90
CA ALA A 380 -2.85 -24.22 7.40
C ALA A 380 -2.04 -23.84 6.15
N ARG A 381 -0.71 -24.01 6.19
CA ARG A 381 0.17 -23.79 5.02
C ARG A 381 -0.22 -24.68 3.83
N GLN A 382 -0.56 -25.95 4.07
CA GLN A 382 -0.95 -26.86 3.01
C GLN A 382 -2.26 -26.41 2.34
N ALA A 383 -3.26 -26.03 3.13
CA ALA A 383 -4.56 -25.58 2.61
C ALA A 383 -4.44 -24.34 1.70
N LEU A 384 -3.58 -23.39 2.07
CA LEU A 384 -3.26 -22.22 1.26
C LEU A 384 -2.56 -22.61 -0.05
N LYS A 385 -1.55 -23.50 0.01
CA LYS A 385 -0.84 -23.99 -1.19
C LYS A 385 -1.76 -24.74 -2.16
N GLU A 386 -2.69 -25.53 -1.65
CA GLU A 386 -3.69 -26.21 -2.49
C GLU A 386 -4.61 -25.23 -3.23
N GLN A 387 -4.92 -24.09 -2.62
CA GLN A 387 -5.68 -23.04 -3.28
C GLN A 387 -4.88 -22.35 -4.39
N VAL A 388 -3.58 -22.08 -4.16
CA VAL A 388 -2.68 -21.57 -5.23
C VAL A 388 -2.64 -22.52 -6.42
N LEU A 389 -2.58 -23.84 -6.18
CA LEU A 389 -2.63 -24.84 -7.25
C LEU A 389 -3.98 -24.85 -7.97
N THR A 390 -5.08 -24.64 -7.25
CA THR A 390 -6.43 -24.56 -7.85
C THR A 390 -6.56 -23.33 -8.75
N LEU A 391 -6.09 -22.16 -8.30
CA LEU A 391 -6.06 -20.94 -9.11
C LEU A 391 -5.28 -21.14 -10.41
N ARG A 392 -4.15 -21.84 -10.36
CA ARG A 392 -3.38 -22.19 -11.56
C ARG A 392 -4.15 -23.10 -12.52
N ARG A 393 -4.96 -24.04 -12.02
CA ARG A 393 -5.82 -24.87 -12.89
C ARG A 393 -6.90 -24.04 -13.58
N ILE A 394 -7.48 -23.07 -12.87
CA ILE A 394 -8.47 -22.13 -13.43
C ILE A 394 -7.85 -21.37 -14.61
N ASP A 395 -6.67 -20.77 -14.42
CA ASP A 395 -5.96 -20.03 -15.47
C ASP A 395 -5.68 -20.92 -16.70
N ILE A 396 -5.15 -22.13 -16.49
CA ILE A 396 -4.90 -23.10 -17.56
C ILE A 396 -6.20 -23.48 -18.30
N ALA A 397 -7.31 -23.65 -17.58
CA ALA A 397 -8.61 -24.00 -18.16
C ALA A 397 -9.16 -22.86 -19.02
N VAL A 398 -9.14 -21.62 -18.51
CA VAL A 398 -9.57 -20.42 -19.25
C VAL A 398 -8.68 -20.19 -20.48
N GLY A 399 -7.36 -20.29 -20.33
CA GLY A 399 -6.41 -20.16 -21.43
C GLY A 399 -6.72 -21.10 -22.59
N ALA A 400 -7.09 -22.34 -22.26
CA ALA A 400 -7.49 -23.38 -23.21
C ALA A 400 -8.98 -23.37 -23.62
N GLY A 401 -9.76 -22.37 -23.22
CA GLY A 401 -11.17 -22.22 -23.58
C GLY A 401 -12.13 -23.18 -22.88
N ARG A 402 -11.69 -23.89 -21.83
CA ARG A 402 -12.51 -24.82 -21.04
C ARG A 402 -13.19 -24.08 -19.88
N LEU A 403 -14.14 -23.20 -20.20
CA LEU A 403 -14.80 -22.33 -19.23
C LEU A 403 -15.63 -23.09 -18.19
N ALA A 404 -16.22 -24.24 -18.55
CA ALA A 404 -16.97 -25.08 -17.61
C ALA A 404 -16.06 -25.69 -16.51
N ASP A 405 -14.88 -26.17 -16.91
CA ASP A 405 -13.87 -26.68 -15.98
C ASP A 405 -13.39 -25.56 -15.05
N ALA A 406 -13.09 -24.39 -15.62
CA ALA A 406 -12.67 -23.21 -14.86
C ALA A 406 -13.73 -22.77 -13.83
N ALA A 407 -15.00 -22.73 -14.22
CA ALA A 407 -16.10 -22.41 -13.32
C ALA A 407 -16.24 -23.44 -12.19
N THR A 408 -16.07 -24.73 -12.49
CA THR A 408 -16.13 -25.79 -11.48
C THR A 408 -14.97 -25.69 -10.48
N ASP A 409 -13.74 -25.47 -10.96
CA ASP A 409 -12.58 -25.25 -10.09
C ASP A 409 -12.72 -23.97 -9.26
N TYR A 410 -13.31 -22.91 -9.82
CA TYR A 410 -13.60 -21.65 -9.13
C TYR A 410 -14.62 -21.83 -8.00
N GLU A 411 -15.74 -22.52 -8.23
CA GLU A 411 -16.73 -22.80 -7.17
C GLU A 411 -16.12 -23.64 -6.04
N ALA A 412 -15.33 -24.66 -6.39
CA ALA A 412 -14.62 -25.47 -5.40
C ALA A 412 -13.58 -24.65 -4.60
N TYR A 413 -12.90 -23.70 -5.24
CA TYR A 413 -12.02 -22.75 -4.55
C TYR A 413 -12.82 -21.87 -3.59
N ARG A 414 -13.93 -21.27 -4.04
CA ARG A 414 -14.80 -20.40 -3.22
C ARG A 414 -15.34 -21.12 -1.99
N GLU A 415 -15.84 -22.34 -2.15
CA GLU A 415 -16.36 -23.15 -1.04
C GLU A 415 -15.29 -23.37 0.05
N ARG A 416 -14.06 -23.72 -0.35
CA ARG A 416 -12.95 -23.92 0.58
C ARG A 416 -12.51 -22.62 1.25
N MET A 417 -12.46 -21.51 0.51
CA MET A 417 -12.02 -20.21 1.02
C MET A 417 -13.00 -19.57 2.01
N VAL A 418 -14.28 -19.98 2.00
CA VAL A 418 -15.29 -19.46 2.92
C VAL A 418 -15.36 -20.24 4.24
N VAL A 419 -15.04 -21.54 4.24
CA VAL A 419 -15.22 -22.39 5.42
C VAL A 419 -13.94 -23.11 5.84
N ALA A 420 -13.41 -23.98 4.98
CA ALA A 420 -12.32 -24.89 5.33
C ALA A 420 -11.01 -24.15 5.63
N VAL A 421 -10.61 -23.22 4.76
CA VAL A 421 -9.37 -22.43 4.91
C VAL A 421 -9.42 -21.54 6.16
N PRO A 422 -10.46 -20.70 6.37
CA PRO A 422 -10.57 -19.91 7.60
C PRO A 422 -10.50 -20.76 8.86
N THR A 423 -11.15 -21.94 8.87
CA THR A 423 -11.13 -22.84 10.03
C THR A 423 -9.72 -23.34 10.35
N LEU A 424 -8.96 -23.76 9.35
CA LEU A 424 -7.59 -24.24 9.54
C LEU A 424 -6.65 -23.12 9.99
N MET A 425 -6.83 -21.92 9.45
CA MET A 425 -6.05 -20.74 9.81
C MET A 425 -6.34 -20.29 11.24
N ASN A 426 -7.61 -20.17 11.63
CA ASN A 426 -8.01 -19.83 12.99
C ASN A 426 -7.45 -20.81 14.02
N ASN A 427 -7.42 -22.11 13.69
CA ASN A 427 -6.82 -23.13 14.58
C ASN A 427 -5.30 -22.96 14.76
N ALA A 428 -4.62 -22.37 13.78
CA ALA A 428 -3.18 -22.14 13.79
C ALA A 428 -2.78 -20.72 14.23
N GLU A 429 -3.75 -19.79 14.35
CA GLU A 429 -3.53 -18.34 14.53
C GLU A 429 -2.62 -18.02 15.73
N GLN A 430 -2.80 -18.73 16.86
CA GLN A 430 -2.00 -18.50 18.08
C GLN A 430 -0.50 -18.78 17.90
N TRP A 431 -0.10 -19.52 16.86
CA TRP A 431 1.29 -19.79 16.48
C TRP A 431 1.70 -19.08 15.18
N SER A 432 0.85 -18.20 14.66
CA SER A 432 1.13 -17.41 13.47
C SER A 432 1.88 -16.12 13.82
N LEU A 433 2.46 -15.49 12.81
CA LEU A 433 3.03 -14.15 12.91
C LEU A 433 1.96 -13.07 13.12
N PHE A 434 0.65 -13.38 13.02
CA PHE A 434 -0.40 -12.49 13.49
C PHE A 434 -0.52 -12.48 15.01
N THR A 435 0.12 -13.40 15.74
CA THR A 435 0.18 -13.33 17.21
C THR A 435 1.36 -12.47 17.63
N ARG A 436 1.12 -11.33 18.29
CA ARG A 436 2.15 -10.35 18.67
C ARG A 436 3.39 -10.94 19.35
N THR A 437 3.21 -11.86 20.29
CA THR A 437 4.34 -12.49 20.99
C THR A 437 5.20 -13.37 20.07
N VAL A 438 4.55 -14.08 19.14
CA VAL A 438 5.21 -14.92 18.13
C VAL A 438 5.91 -14.03 17.10
N HIS A 439 5.22 -12.99 16.63
CA HIS A 439 5.75 -11.97 15.72
C HIS A 439 7.03 -11.33 16.25
N ASP A 440 7.00 -10.79 17.47
CA ASP A 440 8.12 -10.06 18.05
C ASP A 440 9.33 -10.98 18.27
N ALA A 441 9.09 -12.24 18.67
CA ALA A 441 10.13 -13.25 18.79
C ALA A 441 10.76 -13.62 17.43
N HIS A 442 9.92 -13.84 16.41
CA HIS A 442 10.35 -14.17 15.06
C HIS A 442 11.24 -13.06 14.47
N TYR A 443 10.76 -11.82 14.46
CA TYR A 443 11.51 -10.70 13.90
C TYR A 443 12.74 -10.32 14.74
N ALA A 444 12.73 -10.56 16.06
CA ALA A 444 13.93 -10.43 16.88
C ALA A 444 15.01 -11.46 16.47
N ALA A 445 14.64 -12.73 16.27
CA ALA A 445 15.55 -13.78 15.82
C ALA A 445 16.09 -13.50 14.40
N LEU A 446 15.23 -12.99 13.51
CA LEU A 446 15.62 -12.58 12.16
C LEU A 446 16.66 -11.46 12.20
N ARG A 447 16.42 -10.40 12.98
CA ARG A 447 17.37 -9.29 13.16
C ARG A 447 18.73 -9.76 13.67
N GLN A 448 18.77 -10.67 14.64
CA GLN A 448 20.03 -11.25 15.13
C GLN A 448 20.77 -12.03 14.03
N THR A 449 20.04 -12.83 13.26
CA THR A 449 20.62 -13.57 12.13
C THR A 449 21.19 -12.64 11.07
N MET A 450 20.49 -11.54 10.76
CA MET A 450 20.95 -10.53 9.81
C MET A 450 22.20 -9.80 10.29
N LEU A 451 22.26 -9.43 11.58
CA LEU A 451 23.43 -8.79 12.18
C LEU A 451 24.65 -9.73 12.16
N ALA A 452 24.47 -11.00 12.50
CA ALA A 452 25.54 -11.99 12.48
C ALA A 452 26.11 -12.21 11.06
N ARG A 453 25.26 -12.20 10.03
CA ARG A 453 25.69 -12.30 8.63
C ARG A 453 26.47 -11.06 8.17
N ARG A 454 26.05 -9.86 8.58
CA ARG A 454 26.75 -8.61 8.26
C ARG A 454 28.11 -8.48 8.94
N ALA A 455 28.28 -9.05 10.14
CA ALA A 455 29.56 -9.05 10.86
C ALA A 455 30.58 -10.07 10.32
N GLY A 456 30.13 -11.03 9.49
CA GLY A 456 30.98 -12.05 8.86
C GLY A 456 31.37 -11.76 7.41
N GLN A 457 30.88 -10.66 6.84
CA GLN A 457 31.31 -10.08 5.55
C GLN A 457 32.25 -8.91 5.83
#